data_AF-A0A6G1DIX6-F1
#
_entry.id   AF-A0A6G1DIX6-F1
#
_cell.length_a   1.000
_cell.length_b   1.000
_cell.length_c   1.000
_cell.angle_alpha   90.00
_cell.angle_beta   90.00
_cell.angle_gamma   90.00
#
_symmetry.space_group_name_H-M   'P 1'
#
loop_
_entity.id
_entity.type
_entity.pdbx_description
1 polymer ?
#
loop_
_entity_poly.entity_id
_entity_poly.type
_entity_poly.pdbx_seq_one_letter_code
_entity_poly.pdbx_strand_id
1 'polypeptide(L)'
;MCVEAQHRLAFEVLHGYSSFSLKAKRMKELRVECQKKGVWTSTFGAMVHDVLQVIAKRRGVETTCGVFLPISGYHMCRKVQQDLSRAEAAELLLVFGPMVATLWVGNPYFMCNAENNFVYRGSSNREKDPNHTVVCFAYRFVGEELHLRILDNHSDDGPIRWVLYEVIDEIYLPTLENPLPWEIVERNSKKRDANSILSKLANKIHAWLARREMSKYSKYVGITGLQNWHK
;
A
#
# COMPACT_ATOMS: atom_id res chain seq x y z
N MET A 1 -6.89 4.34 -1.83
CA MET A 1 -6.51 3.93 -0.47
C MET A 1 -4.99 3.77 -0.32
N CYS A 2 -4.35 2.78 -0.97
CA CYS A 2 -2.90 2.55 -0.83
C CYS A 2 -2.05 3.79 -1.20
N VAL A 3 -2.14 4.28 -2.45
CA VAL A 3 -1.37 5.46 -2.93
C VAL A 3 -1.57 6.70 -2.04
N GLU A 4 -2.81 6.99 -1.63
CA GLU A 4 -3.09 8.11 -0.72
C GLU A 4 -2.39 7.95 0.64
N ALA A 5 -2.43 6.75 1.21
CA ALA A 5 -1.81 6.48 2.50
C ALA A 5 -0.28 6.59 2.43
N GLN A 6 0.35 6.14 1.34
CA GLN A 6 1.78 6.28 1.13
C GLN A 6 2.19 7.75 0.96
N HIS A 7 1.44 8.54 0.16
CA HIS A 7 1.65 9.99 0.05
C HIS A 7 1.49 10.69 1.40
N ARG A 8 0.46 10.32 2.17
CA ARG A 8 0.25 10.83 3.53
C ARG A 8 1.46 10.54 4.40
N LEU A 9 1.92 9.29 4.45
CA LEU A 9 3.07 8.91 5.27
C LEU A 9 4.32 9.70 4.88
N ALA A 10 4.65 9.73 3.58
CA ALA A 10 5.82 10.43 3.08
C ALA A 10 5.78 11.93 3.40
N PHE A 11 4.61 12.56 3.26
CA PHE A 11 4.41 13.97 3.60
C PHE A 11 4.50 14.23 5.11
N GLU A 12 3.83 13.41 5.93
CA GLU A 12 3.79 13.60 7.39
C GLU A 12 5.14 13.31 8.07
N VAL A 13 5.99 12.46 7.49
CA VAL A 13 7.40 12.31 7.89
C VAL A 13 8.21 13.59 7.68
N LEU A 14 7.83 14.43 6.71
CA LEU A 14 8.50 15.70 6.47
C LEU A 14 7.89 16.86 7.28
N HIS A 15 6.58 16.90 7.36
CA HIS A 15 5.83 18.07 7.82
C HIS A 15 5.07 17.87 9.14
N GLY A 16 5.14 16.68 9.71
CA GLY A 16 4.52 16.30 10.98
C GLY A 16 3.20 15.56 10.81
N TYR A 17 2.84 14.78 11.83
CA TYR A 17 1.62 13.97 11.84
C TYR A 17 0.37 14.80 11.62
N SER A 18 -0.60 14.19 10.95
CA SER A 18 -1.87 14.81 10.57
C SER A 18 -1.71 16.05 9.70
N SER A 19 -0.54 16.36 9.13
CA SER A 19 -0.38 17.53 8.24
C SER A 19 -1.00 17.30 6.86
N PHE A 20 -1.16 16.05 6.41
CA PHE A 20 -1.73 15.76 5.10
C PHE A 20 -3.26 15.84 5.11
N SER A 21 -3.82 16.72 4.27
CA SER A 21 -5.26 17.02 4.22
C SER A 21 -5.99 16.39 3.03
N LEU A 22 -5.26 15.93 2.02
CA LEU A 22 -5.85 15.46 0.76
C LEU A 22 -6.49 14.08 0.92
N LYS A 23 -7.56 13.86 0.15
CA LYS A 23 -8.33 12.60 0.10
C LYS A 23 -8.50 12.17 -1.35
N ALA A 24 -8.21 10.91 -1.66
CA ALA A 24 -8.40 10.35 -2.99
C ALA A 24 -9.87 10.33 -3.35
N LYS A 25 -10.17 10.67 -4.60
CA LYS A 25 -11.50 10.55 -5.20
C LYS A 25 -11.79 9.07 -5.44
N ARG A 26 -13.08 8.71 -5.48
CA ARG A 26 -13.51 7.39 -5.93
C ARG A 26 -13.05 7.15 -7.37
N MET A 27 -12.41 6.02 -7.60
CA MET A 27 -11.71 5.71 -8.87
C MET A 27 -12.65 5.16 -9.96
N LYS A 28 -13.85 5.73 -10.12
CA LYS A 28 -14.81 5.33 -11.17
C LYS A 28 -14.22 5.50 -12.57
N GLU A 29 -13.55 6.64 -12.80
CA GLU A 29 -12.94 6.98 -14.08
C GLU A 29 -11.74 6.09 -14.42
N LEU A 30 -10.98 5.64 -13.41
CA LEU A 30 -9.88 4.70 -13.62
C LEU A 30 -10.42 3.35 -14.11
N ARG A 31 -11.50 2.85 -13.50
CA ARG A 31 -12.12 1.58 -13.91
C ARG A 31 -12.59 1.64 -15.36
N VAL A 32 -13.25 2.73 -15.76
CA VAL A 32 -13.68 2.95 -17.16
C VAL A 32 -12.49 2.94 -18.11
N GLU A 33 -11.36 3.53 -17.71
CA GLU A 33 -10.17 3.52 -18.55
C GLU A 33 -9.50 2.16 -18.63
N CYS A 34 -9.37 1.45 -17.51
CA CYS A 34 -8.86 0.07 -17.51
C CYS A 34 -9.74 -0.83 -18.40
N GLN A 35 -11.05 -0.64 -18.42
CA GLN A 35 -11.96 -1.31 -19.36
C GLN A 35 -11.63 -0.95 -20.82
N LYS A 36 -11.53 0.33 -21.15
CA LYS A 36 -11.22 0.80 -22.51
C LYS A 36 -9.88 0.30 -23.01
N LYS A 37 -8.90 0.12 -22.12
CA LYS A 37 -7.56 -0.40 -22.42
C LYS A 37 -7.48 -1.93 -22.39
N GLY A 38 -8.57 -2.63 -22.11
CA GLY A 38 -8.59 -4.10 -21.99
C GLY A 38 -7.86 -4.65 -20.76
N VAL A 39 -7.44 -3.78 -19.83
CA VAL A 39 -6.72 -4.13 -18.59
C VAL A 39 -7.67 -4.77 -17.57
N TRP A 40 -8.94 -4.33 -17.55
CA TRP A 40 -9.94 -4.86 -16.62
C TRP A 40 -11.19 -5.33 -17.36
N THR A 41 -11.70 -6.50 -16.98
CA THR A 41 -13.04 -6.99 -17.37
C THR A 41 -13.80 -7.50 -16.15
N SER A 42 -15.13 -7.58 -16.25
CA SER A 42 -15.96 -8.16 -15.18
C SER A 42 -15.72 -9.65 -14.98
N THR A 43 -15.31 -10.36 -16.03
CA THR A 43 -15.15 -11.82 -16.01
C THR A 43 -13.78 -12.24 -15.49
N PHE A 44 -12.72 -11.53 -15.87
CA PHE A 44 -11.34 -11.91 -15.58
C PHE A 44 -10.65 -11.00 -14.56
N GLY A 45 -11.30 -9.92 -14.12
CA GLY A 45 -10.67 -8.93 -13.27
C GLY A 45 -9.56 -8.18 -14.01
N ALA A 46 -8.47 -7.87 -13.30
CA ALA A 46 -7.28 -7.24 -13.84
C ALA A 46 -6.02 -7.70 -13.10
N MET A 47 -4.89 -7.68 -13.79
CA MET A 47 -3.58 -7.85 -13.16
C MET A 47 -3.16 -6.56 -12.46
N VAL A 48 -2.58 -6.69 -11.26
CA VAL A 48 -2.19 -5.54 -10.43
C VAL A 48 -1.18 -4.63 -11.15
N HIS A 49 -0.18 -5.22 -11.80
CA HIS A 49 0.85 -4.47 -12.51
C HIS A 49 0.29 -3.62 -13.65
N ASP A 50 -0.66 -4.14 -14.43
CA ASP A 50 -1.27 -3.39 -15.53
C ASP A 50 -2.07 -2.19 -15.01
N VAL A 51 -2.81 -2.37 -13.91
CA VAL A 51 -3.54 -1.27 -13.27
C VAL A 51 -2.58 -0.20 -12.75
N LEU A 52 -1.48 -0.60 -12.08
CA LEU A 52 -0.48 0.36 -11.60
C LEU A 52 0.20 1.12 -12.75
N GLN A 53 0.45 0.47 -13.89
CA GLN A 53 0.96 1.15 -15.08
C GLN A 53 -0.05 2.18 -15.63
N VAL A 54 -1.34 1.87 -15.67
CA VAL A 54 -2.38 2.83 -16.08
C VAL A 54 -2.39 4.03 -15.14
N ILE A 55 -2.33 3.80 -13.82
CA ILE A 55 -2.29 4.88 -12.82
C ILE A 55 -1.06 5.78 -13.02
N ALA A 56 0.13 5.18 -13.19
CA ALA A 56 1.37 5.94 -13.40
C ALA A 56 1.29 6.81 -14.67
N LYS A 57 0.77 6.26 -15.77
CA LYS A 57 0.56 6.99 -17.04
C LYS A 57 -0.47 8.11 -16.95
N ARG A 58 -1.40 8.06 -15.97
CA ARG A 58 -2.45 9.08 -15.74
C ARG A 58 -2.07 10.18 -14.74
N ARG A 59 -0.78 10.34 -14.42
CA ARG A 59 -0.29 11.29 -13.40
C ARG A 59 -0.63 10.87 -11.96
N GLY A 60 -1.11 9.63 -11.75
CA GLY A 60 -1.44 9.09 -10.44
C GLY A 60 -2.93 9.09 -10.08
N VAL A 61 -3.23 9.24 -8.79
CA VAL A 61 -4.58 9.16 -8.24
C VAL A 61 -5.14 10.56 -7.98
N GLU A 62 -6.28 10.90 -8.58
CA GLU A 62 -6.95 12.19 -8.36
C GLU A 62 -7.55 12.28 -6.95
N THR A 63 -7.44 13.44 -6.32
CA THR A 63 -8.06 13.77 -5.03
C THR A 63 -9.40 14.47 -5.20
N THR A 64 -10.19 14.58 -4.13
CA THR A 64 -11.49 15.27 -4.13
C THR A 64 -11.39 16.76 -4.45
N CYS A 65 -10.19 17.37 -4.38
CA CYS A 65 -9.93 18.76 -4.75
C CYS A 65 -9.17 18.90 -6.07
N GLY A 66 -9.08 17.84 -6.89
CA GLY A 66 -8.46 17.87 -8.22
C GLY A 66 -6.92 17.83 -8.25
N VAL A 67 -6.27 17.75 -7.08
CA VAL A 67 -4.82 17.49 -7.00
C VAL A 67 -4.55 16.01 -7.30
N PHE A 68 -3.53 15.70 -8.09
CA PHE A 68 -3.12 14.33 -8.36
C PHE A 68 -2.03 13.88 -7.38
N LEU A 69 -2.13 12.64 -6.91
CA LEU A 69 -1.14 11.94 -6.10
C LEU A 69 -0.30 11.06 -7.03
N PRO A 70 0.86 11.53 -7.52
CA PRO A 70 1.63 10.83 -8.55
C PRO A 70 2.27 9.54 -8.05
N ILE A 71 2.37 8.56 -8.93
CA ILE A 71 3.28 7.42 -8.79
C ILE A 71 4.09 7.32 -10.08
N SER A 72 5.37 6.99 -9.98
CA SER A 72 6.24 6.82 -11.15
C SER A 72 6.27 5.38 -11.68
N GLY A 73 5.83 4.44 -10.85
CA GLY A 73 5.81 3.02 -11.16
C GLY A 73 5.48 2.19 -9.93
N TYR A 74 6.07 1.01 -9.86
CA TYR A 74 5.95 0.12 -8.73
C TYR A 74 7.16 -0.82 -8.66
N HIS A 75 7.43 -1.31 -7.45
CA HIS A 75 8.28 -2.47 -7.21
C HIS A 75 7.40 -3.68 -6.95
N MET A 76 7.81 -4.84 -7.46
CA MET A 76 7.09 -6.09 -7.30
C MET A 76 8.02 -7.17 -6.75
N CYS A 77 7.58 -7.84 -5.69
CA CYS A 77 8.20 -9.04 -5.17
C CYS A 77 7.28 -10.23 -5.46
N ARG A 78 7.71 -11.15 -6.33
CA ARG A 78 6.91 -12.33 -6.75
C ARG A 78 7.14 -13.56 -5.89
N LYS A 79 8.33 -13.70 -5.31
CA LYS A 79 8.69 -14.85 -4.47
C LYS A 79 8.82 -14.38 -3.03
N VAL A 80 7.74 -13.80 -2.51
CA VAL A 80 7.70 -13.06 -1.26
C VAL A 80 8.37 -13.82 -0.11
N GLN A 81 8.05 -15.11 0.08
CA GLN A 81 8.61 -15.91 1.17
C GLN A 81 10.07 -16.32 0.96
N GLN A 82 10.60 -16.27 -0.26
CA GLN A 82 12.00 -16.57 -0.57
C GLN A 82 12.87 -15.32 -0.48
N ASP A 83 12.31 -14.18 -0.89
CA ASP A 83 13.03 -12.92 -1.04
C ASP A 83 12.96 -12.04 0.21
N LEU A 84 11.94 -12.23 1.06
CA LEU A 84 11.68 -11.41 2.24
C LEU A 84 11.38 -12.28 3.47
N SER A 85 12.15 -12.07 4.53
CA SER A 85 11.79 -12.56 5.85
C SER A 85 10.53 -11.88 6.38
N ARG A 86 9.91 -12.48 7.40
CA ARG A 86 8.76 -11.88 8.12
C ARG A 86 9.10 -10.48 8.66
N ALA A 87 10.29 -10.32 9.22
CA ALA A 87 10.73 -9.04 9.76
C ALA A 87 10.85 -7.98 8.65
N GLU A 88 11.46 -8.33 7.52
CA GLU A 88 11.60 -7.43 6.36
C GLU A 88 10.23 -7.06 5.78
N ALA A 89 9.29 -8.01 5.67
CA ALA A 89 7.94 -7.71 5.19
C ALA A 89 7.16 -6.76 6.12
N ALA A 90 7.29 -6.94 7.44
CA ALA A 90 6.73 -6.02 8.42
C ALA A 90 7.38 -4.63 8.33
N GLU A 91 8.69 -4.59 8.12
CA GLU A 91 9.45 -3.35 7.94
C GLU A 91 9.04 -2.59 6.68
N LEU A 92 8.80 -3.28 5.55
CA LEU A 92 8.26 -2.63 4.35
C LEU A 92 6.97 -1.87 4.64
N LEU A 93 6.07 -2.46 5.43
CA LEU A 93 4.82 -1.81 5.82
C LEU A 93 5.04 -0.61 6.75
N LEU A 94 6.03 -0.68 7.65
CA LEU A 94 6.39 0.44 8.53
C LEU A 94 6.98 1.62 7.75
N VAL A 95 7.88 1.34 6.82
CA VAL A 95 8.66 2.37 6.10
C VAL A 95 7.85 2.98 4.97
N PHE A 96 7.19 2.15 4.16
CA PHE A 96 6.48 2.61 2.96
C PHE A 96 4.98 2.78 3.20
N GLY A 97 4.46 2.32 4.34
CA GLY A 97 3.03 2.34 4.64
C GLY A 97 2.30 1.16 4.00
N PRO A 98 0.98 1.30 3.76
CA PRO A 98 0.19 0.21 3.18
C PRO A 98 0.75 -0.25 1.83
N MET A 99 0.65 -1.55 1.58
CA MET A 99 1.15 -2.21 0.37
C MET A 99 0.03 -3.00 -0.30
N VAL A 100 0.09 -3.12 -1.64
CA VAL A 100 -0.84 -3.98 -2.38
C VAL A 100 -0.27 -5.39 -2.39
N ALA A 101 -1.11 -6.39 -2.14
CA ALA A 101 -0.68 -7.78 -2.13
C ALA A 101 -1.70 -8.66 -2.86
N THR A 102 -1.23 -9.77 -3.40
CA THR A 102 -2.09 -10.82 -3.95
C THR A 102 -2.05 -12.06 -3.06
N LEU A 103 -3.13 -12.83 -3.05
CA LEU A 103 -3.20 -14.13 -2.39
C LEU A 103 -4.23 -15.02 -3.07
N TRP A 104 -4.14 -16.33 -2.85
CA TRP A 104 -5.11 -17.30 -3.36
C TRP A 104 -6.22 -17.52 -2.33
N VAL A 105 -7.49 -17.33 -2.72
CA VAL A 105 -8.62 -17.31 -1.78
C VAL A 105 -9.58 -18.48 -2.01
N GLY A 106 -9.69 -19.36 -1.02
CA GLY A 106 -10.68 -20.43 -0.99
C GLY A 106 -11.88 -20.09 -0.10
N ASN A 107 -12.82 -21.03 0.02
CA ASN A 107 -14.02 -20.87 0.86
C ASN A 107 -13.74 -20.37 2.31
N PRO A 108 -12.69 -20.84 3.03
CA PRO A 108 -12.40 -20.35 4.38
C PRO A 108 -12.10 -18.86 4.45
N TYR A 109 -11.61 -18.25 3.37
CA TYR A 109 -11.27 -16.82 3.32
C TYR A 109 -12.47 -15.94 3.68
N PHE A 110 -13.65 -16.28 3.17
CA PHE A 110 -14.86 -15.49 3.36
C PHE A 110 -15.40 -15.58 4.80
N MET A 111 -14.99 -16.59 5.57
CA MET A 111 -15.38 -16.77 6.99
C MET A 111 -14.51 -15.95 7.97
N CYS A 112 -13.31 -15.52 7.56
CA CYS A 112 -12.39 -14.78 8.44
C CYS A 112 -12.78 -13.30 8.52
N ASN A 113 -13.02 -12.72 9.69
CA ASN A 113 -13.21 -11.28 9.83
C ASN A 113 -12.32 -10.71 10.94
N ALA A 114 -12.13 -9.39 10.99
CA ALA A 114 -11.26 -8.80 12.02
C ALA A 114 -11.79 -8.99 13.44
N GLU A 115 -13.12 -9.13 13.60
CA GLU A 115 -13.80 -9.20 14.89
C GLU A 115 -13.61 -10.57 15.56
N ASN A 116 -13.58 -11.64 14.77
CA ASN A 116 -13.43 -13.01 15.26
C ASN A 116 -11.96 -13.43 15.45
N ASN A 117 -11.01 -12.54 15.15
CA ASN A 117 -9.55 -12.80 15.21
C ASN A 117 -9.07 -14.01 14.40
N PHE A 118 -9.91 -14.59 13.53
CA PHE A 118 -9.49 -15.70 12.69
C PHE A 118 -8.48 -15.22 11.66
N VAL A 119 -7.40 -15.98 11.56
CA VAL A 119 -6.33 -15.75 10.58
C VAL A 119 -6.58 -16.69 9.41
N TYR A 120 -6.71 -16.13 8.22
CA TYR A 120 -6.73 -16.92 7.00
C TYR A 120 -5.34 -17.52 6.76
N ARG A 121 -5.26 -18.85 6.68
CA ARG A 121 -4.01 -19.61 6.57
C ARG A 121 -3.77 -20.20 5.17
N GLY A 122 -4.56 -19.77 4.19
CA GLY A 122 -4.38 -20.13 2.80
C GLY A 122 -5.40 -21.12 2.29
N SER A 123 -5.30 -21.35 0.99
CA SER A 123 -6.13 -22.29 0.25
C SER A 123 -5.51 -23.69 0.28
N SER A 124 -6.35 -24.71 0.40
CA SER A 124 -5.94 -26.11 0.22
C SER A 124 -5.88 -26.52 -1.26
N ASN A 125 -6.31 -25.67 -2.19
CA ASN A 125 -6.39 -25.96 -3.63
C ASN A 125 -6.05 -24.73 -4.49
N ARG A 126 -4.80 -24.29 -4.41
CA ARG A 126 -4.29 -23.08 -5.10
C ARG A 126 -4.52 -23.09 -6.61
N GLU A 127 -4.54 -24.24 -7.26
CA GLU A 127 -4.73 -24.36 -8.73
C GLU A 127 -6.15 -24.04 -9.19
N LYS A 128 -7.14 -24.20 -8.31
CA LYS A 128 -8.56 -23.98 -8.61
C LYS A 128 -9.12 -22.71 -8.00
N ASP A 129 -8.47 -22.22 -6.95
CA ASP A 129 -8.93 -21.04 -6.26
C ASP A 129 -8.55 -19.76 -7.02
N PRO A 130 -9.36 -18.69 -6.94
CA PRO A 130 -9.03 -17.43 -7.57
C PRO A 130 -7.87 -16.71 -6.87
N ASN A 131 -7.05 -16.01 -7.65
CA ASN A 131 -6.11 -15.02 -7.13
C ASN A 131 -6.86 -13.71 -6.83
N HIS A 132 -6.60 -13.14 -5.65
CA HIS A 132 -7.30 -11.97 -5.13
C HIS A 132 -6.34 -10.89 -4.69
N THR A 133 -6.69 -9.63 -4.93
CA THR A 133 -5.86 -8.47 -4.57
C THR A 133 -6.43 -7.75 -3.35
N VAL A 134 -5.56 -7.44 -2.39
CA VAL A 134 -5.89 -6.78 -1.13
C VAL A 134 -4.87 -5.68 -0.80
N VAL A 135 -5.18 -4.86 0.20
CA VAL A 135 -4.22 -3.89 0.76
C VAL A 135 -3.81 -4.31 2.16
N CYS A 136 -2.53 -4.64 2.37
CA CYS A 136 -1.97 -4.86 3.70
C CYS A 136 -1.68 -3.50 4.34
N PHE A 137 -2.20 -3.24 5.54
CA PHE A 137 -2.06 -1.92 6.19
C PHE A 137 -1.67 -1.95 7.66
N ALA A 138 -1.65 -3.13 8.29
CA ALA A 138 -1.07 -3.32 9.61
C ALA A 138 -0.55 -4.75 9.75
N TYR A 139 0.17 -5.03 10.83
CA TYR A 139 0.66 -6.37 11.13
C TYR A 139 0.68 -6.63 12.64
N ARG A 140 0.84 -7.90 13.02
CA ARG A 140 1.20 -8.34 14.37
C ARG A 140 2.04 -9.61 14.28
N PHE A 141 2.95 -9.77 15.23
CA PHE A 141 3.59 -11.06 15.48
C PHE A 141 2.81 -11.83 16.53
N VAL A 142 2.57 -13.13 16.30
CA VAL A 142 1.96 -14.04 17.25
C VAL A 142 2.85 -15.28 17.31
N GLY A 143 3.69 -15.37 18.36
CA GLY A 143 4.82 -16.28 18.34
C GLY A 143 5.75 -15.96 17.18
N GLU A 144 6.11 -16.98 16.40
CA GLU A 144 6.97 -16.87 15.20
C GLU A 144 6.20 -16.49 13.93
N GLU A 145 4.87 -16.37 14.01
CA GLU A 145 4.01 -16.07 12.86
C GLU A 145 3.86 -14.56 12.66
N LEU A 146 3.91 -14.15 11.39
CA LEU A 146 3.53 -12.80 10.98
C LEU A 146 2.10 -12.83 10.46
N HIS A 147 1.22 -12.11 11.12
CA HIS A 147 -0.15 -11.85 10.66
C HIS A 147 -0.23 -10.47 10.04
N LEU A 148 -0.71 -10.39 8.82
CA LEU A 148 -0.99 -9.14 8.12
C LEU A 148 -2.47 -8.80 8.23
N ARG A 149 -2.76 -7.55 8.56
CA ARG A 149 -4.11 -6.99 8.52
C ARG A 149 -4.34 -6.42 7.13
N ILE A 150 -5.38 -6.93 6.48
CA ILE A 150 -5.72 -6.57 5.12
C ILE A 150 -7.05 -5.84 5.06
N LEU A 151 -7.15 -4.92 4.09
CA LEU A 151 -8.39 -4.31 3.65
C LEU A 151 -8.77 -4.96 2.32
N ASP A 152 -9.92 -5.62 2.33
CA ASP A 152 -10.50 -6.29 1.18
C ASP A 152 -11.34 -5.30 0.35
N ASN A 153 -11.60 -5.60 -0.93
CA ASN A 153 -12.30 -4.72 -1.86
C ASN A 153 -13.79 -5.08 -2.08
N HIS A 154 -14.36 -5.99 -1.26
CA HIS A 154 -15.78 -6.37 -1.33
C HIS A 154 -16.75 -5.21 -1.08
N SER A 155 -16.34 -4.18 -0.32
CA SER A 155 -17.09 -2.92 -0.18
C SER A 155 -16.12 -1.74 -0.09
N ASP A 156 -16.65 -0.51 -0.08
CA ASP A 156 -15.84 0.72 -0.01
C ASP A 156 -14.91 0.73 1.22
N ASP A 157 -15.39 0.14 2.33
CA ASP A 157 -14.66 -0.04 3.60
C ASP A 157 -14.44 -1.54 3.88
N GLY A 158 -14.25 -2.30 2.80
CA GLY A 158 -14.37 -3.77 2.73
C GLY A 158 -13.72 -4.54 3.86
N PRO A 159 -14.27 -5.72 4.19
CA PRO A 159 -14.05 -6.36 5.47
C PRO A 159 -12.57 -6.46 5.77
N ILE A 160 -12.22 -5.98 6.96
CA ILE A 160 -10.86 -6.09 7.45
C ILE A 160 -10.66 -7.55 7.88
N ARG A 161 -9.57 -8.17 7.45
CA ARG A 161 -9.25 -9.56 7.80
C ARG A 161 -7.80 -9.68 8.29
N TRP A 162 -7.53 -10.74 9.03
CA TRP A 162 -6.16 -11.18 9.31
C TRP A 162 -5.80 -12.31 8.36
N VAL A 163 -4.62 -12.23 7.75
CA VAL A 163 -4.06 -13.29 6.92
C VAL A 163 -2.66 -13.63 7.43
N LEU A 164 -2.28 -14.89 7.28
CA LEU A 164 -0.93 -15.34 7.56
C LEU A 164 0.01 -14.87 6.44
N TYR A 165 1.20 -14.35 6.76
CA TYR A 165 2.15 -13.84 5.76
C TYR A 165 2.49 -14.85 4.66
N GLU A 166 2.56 -16.13 5.01
CA GLU A 166 2.86 -17.24 4.12
C GLU A 166 1.83 -17.44 3.00
N VAL A 167 0.65 -16.81 3.09
CA VAL A 167 -0.40 -16.91 2.06
C VAL A 167 -0.30 -15.80 1.01
N ILE A 168 0.55 -14.79 1.24
CA ILE A 168 0.77 -13.71 0.29
C ILE A 168 1.57 -14.26 -0.89
N ASP A 169 1.05 -14.08 -2.10
CA ASP A 169 1.73 -14.55 -3.30
C ASP A 169 2.72 -13.50 -3.81
N GLU A 170 2.22 -12.28 -4.04
CA GLU A 170 3.03 -11.18 -4.54
C GLU A 170 2.78 -9.91 -3.73
N ILE A 171 3.82 -9.08 -3.59
CA ILE A 171 3.72 -7.73 -3.02
C ILE A 171 4.05 -6.70 -4.09
N TYR A 172 3.23 -5.66 -4.15
CA TYR A 172 3.38 -4.51 -5.02
C TYR A 172 3.46 -3.22 -4.19
N LEU A 173 4.56 -2.50 -4.35
CA LEU A 173 4.83 -1.22 -3.72
C LEU A 173 4.83 -0.11 -4.78
N PRO A 174 3.80 0.74 -4.84
CA PRO A 174 3.85 1.92 -5.70
C PRO A 174 5.05 2.80 -5.39
N THR A 175 5.73 3.28 -6.42
CA THR A 175 6.91 4.14 -6.26
C THR A 175 6.49 5.60 -6.26
N LEU A 176 6.90 6.31 -5.23
CA LEU A 176 6.76 7.75 -5.07
C LEU A 176 8.08 8.42 -5.45
N GLU A 177 8.08 9.35 -6.41
CA GLU A 177 9.29 10.12 -6.72
C GLU A 177 9.62 11.14 -5.64
N ASN A 178 8.62 11.94 -5.26
CA ASN A 178 8.75 12.95 -4.22
C ASN A 178 7.40 13.14 -3.51
N PRO A 179 7.41 13.44 -2.19
CA PRO A 179 6.21 13.93 -1.50
C PRO A 179 5.69 15.19 -2.20
N LEU A 180 4.37 15.40 -2.15
CA LEU A 180 3.78 16.63 -2.67
C LEU A 180 4.36 17.86 -1.95
N PRO A 181 4.63 18.97 -2.67
CA PRO A 181 5.02 20.22 -2.05
C PRO A 181 4.03 20.70 -0.98
N TRP A 182 4.55 21.26 0.11
CA TRP A 182 3.76 21.78 1.23
C TRP A 182 2.67 22.75 0.77
N GLU A 183 3.00 23.66 -0.15
CA GLU A 183 2.11 24.72 -0.62
C GLU A 183 0.88 24.15 -1.34
N ILE A 184 1.03 23.02 -2.03
CA ILE A 184 -0.08 22.35 -2.70
C ILE A 184 -1.05 21.77 -1.67
N VAL A 185 -0.52 21.11 -0.63
CA VAL A 185 -1.35 20.50 0.42
C VAL A 185 -2.01 21.57 1.30
N GLU A 186 -1.29 22.64 1.65
CA GLU A 186 -1.78 23.72 2.50
C GLU A 186 -2.89 24.52 1.83
N ARG A 187 -2.72 24.94 0.56
CA ARG A 187 -3.74 25.68 -0.20
C ARG A 187 -5.05 24.93 -0.32
N ASN A 188 -4.99 23.60 -0.30
CA ASN A 188 -6.14 22.71 -0.39
C ASN A 188 -6.63 22.21 0.98
N SER A 189 -5.97 22.62 2.07
CA SER A 189 -6.41 22.31 3.43
C SER A 189 -7.54 23.27 3.85
N LYS A 190 -8.65 22.72 4.37
CA LYS A 190 -9.63 23.53 5.11
C LYS A 190 -8.96 23.97 6.42
N LYS A 191 -9.04 25.27 6.76
CA LYS A 191 -8.41 25.91 7.94
C LYS A 191 -8.39 24.98 9.16
N ARG A 192 -7.20 24.65 9.68
CA ARG A 192 -7.00 23.82 10.88
C ARG A 192 -6.69 24.65 12.12
N ASP A 193 -7.30 24.26 13.24
CA ASP A 193 -7.13 24.86 14.57
C ASP A 193 -5.74 24.67 15.19
N ALA A 194 -5.35 25.63 16.03
CA ALA A 194 -3.98 25.95 16.45
C ALA A 194 -3.34 25.03 17.53
N ASN A 195 -3.98 23.94 17.97
CA ASN A 195 -3.53 23.17 19.14
C ASN A 195 -2.55 22.01 18.84
N SER A 196 -1.44 22.23 18.11
CA SER A 196 -0.54 21.13 17.71
C SER A 196 0.96 21.33 17.96
N ILE A 197 1.37 22.08 18.99
CA ILE A 197 2.81 22.31 19.26
C ILE A 197 3.48 21.08 19.91
N LEU A 198 2.81 20.41 20.87
CA LEU A 198 3.39 19.25 21.57
C LEU A 198 3.40 17.98 20.70
N SER A 199 2.42 17.80 19.82
CA SER A 199 2.45 16.72 18.83
C SER A 199 3.59 16.91 17.81
N LYS A 200 3.95 18.14 17.44
CA LYS A 200 5.07 18.40 16.52
C LYS A 200 6.42 17.89 17.04
N LEU A 201 6.65 17.86 18.36
CA LEU A 201 7.95 17.47 18.93
C LEU A 201 8.15 15.95 18.95
N ALA A 202 7.15 15.19 19.43
CA ALA A 202 7.19 13.72 19.43
C ALA A 202 7.30 13.14 18.00
N ASN A 203 6.68 13.82 17.04
CA ASN A 203 6.67 13.39 15.65
C ASN A 203 7.97 13.67 14.89
N LYS A 204 8.76 14.69 15.30
CA LYS A 204 10.12 14.89 14.77
C LYS A 204 11.03 13.72 15.11
N ILE A 205 10.85 13.08 16.28
CA ILE A 205 11.64 11.93 16.72
C ILE A 205 11.28 10.69 15.89
N HIS A 206 10.00 10.40 15.67
CA HIS A 206 9.56 9.30 14.80
C HIS A 206 10.01 9.48 13.34
N ALA A 207 9.86 10.69 12.79
CA ALA A 207 10.34 11.01 11.45
C ALA A 207 11.87 10.89 11.33
N TRP A 208 12.61 11.29 12.36
CA TRP A 208 14.06 11.14 12.41
C TRP A 208 14.49 9.67 12.48
N LEU A 209 13.82 8.84 13.28
CA LEU A 209 14.04 7.40 13.33
C LEU A 209 13.76 6.74 11.97
N ALA A 210 12.64 7.10 11.32
CA ALA A 210 12.32 6.61 9.98
C ALA A 210 13.36 7.04 8.93
N ARG A 211 13.84 8.29 8.96
CA ARG A 211 14.91 8.77 8.06
C ARG A 211 16.26 8.08 8.33
N ARG A 212 16.60 7.82 9.59
CA ARG A 212 17.82 7.13 9.99
C ARG A 212 17.83 5.67 9.50
N GLU A 213 16.68 5.01 9.53
CA GLU A 213 16.56 3.67 8.96
C GLU A 213 16.57 3.73 7.42
N MET A 214 15.85 4.64 6.76
CA MET A 214 15.90 4.78 5.28
C MET A 214 17.32 5.03 4.74
N SER A 215 18.20 5.72 5.47
CA SER A 215 19.60 5.89 5.05
C SER A 215 20.41 4.59 5.10
N LYS A 216 20.03 3.61 5.94
CA LYS A 216 20.61 2.26 5.91
C LYS A 216 20.10 1.46 4.70
N TYR A 217 18.86 1.71 4.28
CA TYR A 217 18.23 1.07 3.11
C TYR A 217 18.70 1.63 1.76
N SER A 218 19.52 2.68 1.73
CA SER A 218 20.30 3.02 0.53
C SER A 218 21.22 1.87 0.08
N LYS A 219 21.54 0.90 0.96
CA LYS A 219 22.20 -0.36 0.59
C LYS A 219 21.29 -1.33 -0.18
N TYR A 220 19.97 -1.26 -0.05
CA TYR A 220 19.02 -2.06 -0.86
C TYR A 220 18.74 -1.39 -2.21
N VAL A 221 18.77 -0.06 -2.26
CA VAL A 221 18.89 0.73 -3.51
C VAL A 221 20.32 0.67 -4.08
N GLY A 222 21.25 0.02 -3.36
CA GLY A 222 22.64 -0.19 -3.74
C GLY A 222 23.00 -1.67 -3.93
N ILE A 223 22.01 -2.57 -3.98
CA ILE A 223 22.25 -3.92 -4.46
C ILE A 223 22.59 -3.78 -5.93
N THR A 224 23.77 -4.28 -6.30
CA THR A 224 24.34 -4.44 -7.65
C THR A 224 23.47 -5.28 -8.61
N GLY A 225 22.16 -5.36 -8.34
CA GLY A 225 21.13 -5.85 -9.22
C GLY A 225 20.47 -4.77 -10.06
N LEU A 226 20.52 -3.47 -9.71
CA LEU A 226 19.81 -2.37 -10.42
C LEU A 226 20.18 -2.15 -11.90
N GLN A 227 21.09 -2.93 -12.47
CA GLN A 227 21.36 -2.96 -13.92
C GLN A 227 20.52 -3.99 -14.70
N ASN A 228 19.82 -4.92 -14.02
CA ASN A 228 19.03 -6.00 -14.64
C ASN A 228 17.58 -6.05 -14.17
N TRP A 229 16.91 -4.89 -14.03
CA TRP A 229 15.49 -4.82 -13.63
C TRP A 229 14.74 -4.33 -14.86
N HIS A 230 14.21 -5.30 -15.62
CA HIS A 230 13.64 -5.08 -16.94
C HIS A 230 12.58 -3.97 -16.95
N LYS A 231 12.69 -3.14 -18.00
CA LYS A 231 11.64 -2.24 -18.51
C LYS A 231 10.34 -2.98 -18.77
#